data_AF-A0A933WF04-F1
#
_entry.id   AF-A0A933WF04-F1
#
_cell.length_a   1.000
_cell.length_b   1.000
_cell.length_c   1.000
_cell.angle_alpha   90.00
_cell.angle_beta   90.00
_cell.angle_gamma   90.00
#
_symmetry.space_group_name_H-M   'P 1'
#
loop_
_entity.id
_entity.type
_entity.pdbx_description
1 polymer ?
#
loop_
_entity_poly.entity_id
_entity_poly.type
_entity_poly.pdbx_seq_one_letter_code
_entity_poly.pdbx_strand_id
1 'polypeptide(L)'
;MALLLNELKKEHSVIVNMLNKITELGIGSKDRQDILFSAKTGLLAHVKKEDANLYPALKKAAEKDESLRMMLDMFANDMNTISMAAFGFFDKYSQGNSGLELDFAVDLGRLLGLLELRIRKEENILYPEYEKIKV
;
A
#
# COMPACT_ATOMS: atom_id res chain seq x y z
N MET A 1 -17.10 -6.52 8.92
CA MET A 1 -15.86 -7.13 8.39
C MET A 1 -15.86 -7.14 6.88
N ALA A 2 -16.78 -7.88 6.21
CA ALA A 2 -16.81 -7.97 4.74
C ALA A 2 -16.85 -6.62 4.00
N LEU A 3 -17.62 -5.63 4.50
CA LEU A 3 -17.66 -4.29 3.88
C LEU A 3 -16.30 -3.59 3.88
N LEU A 4 -15.59 -3.62 5.02
CA LEU A 4 -14.25 -3.04 5.15
C LEU A 4 -13.26 -3.73 4.20
N LEU A 5 -13.25 -5.07 4.17
CA LEU A 5 -12.33 -5.82 3.32
C LEU A 5 -12.57 -5.54 1.83
N ASN A 6 -13.83 -5.47 1.40
CA ASN A 6 -14.17 -5.13 0.02
C ASN A 6 -13.73 -3.71 -0.34
N GLU A 7 -13.84 -2.77 0.61
CA GLU A 7 -13.37 -1.41 0.43
C GLU A 7 -11.85 -1.35 0.27
N LEU A 8 -11.09 -2.01 1.15
CA LEU A 8 -9.63 -2.07 1.09
C LEU A 8 -9.14 -2.71 -0.22
N LYS A 9 -9.75 -3.82 -0.66
CA LYS A 9 -9.43 -4.47 -1.96
C LYS A 9 -9.70 -3.56 -3.16
N LYS A 10 -10.78 -2.77 -3.09
CA LYS A 10 -11.08 -1.78 -4.12
C LYS A 10 -10.03 -0.68 -4.14
N GLU A 11 -9.60 -0.20 -2.98
CA GLU A 11 -8.51 0.79 -2.88
C GLU A 11 -7.20 0.27 -3.46
N HIS A 12 -6.82 -0.99 -3.16
CA HIS A 12 -5.67 -1.65 -3.77
C HIS A 12 -5.71 -1.57 -5.29
N SER A 13 -6.84 -1.97 -5.87
CA SER A 13 -7.04 -1.95 -7.32
C SER A 13 -6.92 -0.55 -7.89
N VAL A 14 -7.49 0.45 -7.21
CA VAL A 14 -7.41 1.86 -7.65
C VAL A 14 -5.98 2.37 -7.62
N ILE A 15 -5.24 2.14 -6.53
CA ILE A 15 -3.85 2.61 -6.37
C ILE A 15 -2.93 1.98 -7.41
N VAL A 16 -3.00 0.66 -7.59
CA VAL A 16 -2.18 -0.07 -8.57
C VAL A 16 -2.50 0.39 -9.99
N ASN A 17 -3.79 0.55 -10.33
CA ASN A 17 -4.19 1.05 -11.65
C ASN A 17 -3.71 2.48 -11.91
N MET A 18 -3.74 3.36 -10.90
CA MET A 18 -3.19 4.72 -11.03
C MET A 18 -1.69 4.68 -11.30
N LEU A 19 -0.93 3.90 -10.52
CA LEU A 19 0.52 3.80 -10.67
C LEU A 19 0.94 3.20 -12.02
N ASN A 20 0.22 2.18 -12.50
CA ASN A 20 0.46 1.59 -13.82
C ASN A 20 0.21 2.60 -14.95
N LYS A 21 -0.87 3.39 -14.89
CA LYS A 21 -1.17 4.41 -15.91
C LYS A 21 -0.08 5.46 -16.06
N ILE A 22 0.70 5.73 -15.01
CA ILE A 22 1.79 6.71 -15.09
C ILE A 22 2.85 6.30 -16.13
N THR A 23 3.06 4.99 -16.34
CA THR A 23 4.02 4.47 -17.33
C THR A 23 3.68 4.86 -18.76
N GLU A 24 2.44 5.24 -19.03
CA GLU A 24 1.95 5.64 -20.36
C GLU A 24 2.05 7.17 -20.60
N LEU A 25 2.38 7.95 -19.56
CA LEU A 25 2.43 9.41 -19.62
C LEU A 25 3.86 9.90 -19.82
N GLY A 26 4.05 11.06 -20.46
CA GLY A 26 5.37 11.68 -20.64
C GLY A 26 5.94 12.31 -19.35
N ILE A 27 7.27 12.47 -19.29
CA ILE A 27 7.99 13.10 -18.16
C ILE A 27 7.45 14.49 -17.89
N GLY A 28 7.24 14.82 -16.62
CA GLY A 28 6.93 16.18 -16.19
C GLY A 28 5.58 16.71 -16.67
N SER A 29 4.72 15.86 -17.28
CA SER A 29 3.36 16.28 -17.61
C SER A 29 2.57 16.56 -16.33
N LYS A 30 1.68 17.55 -16.40
CA LYS A 30 0.78 17.88 -15.29
C LYS A 30 -0.07 16.65 -14.90
N ASP A 31 -0.53 15.90 -15.90
CA ASP A 31 -1.32 14.68 -15.69
C ASP A 31 -0.53 13.62 -14.89
N ARG A 32 0.77 13.45 -15.16
CA ARG A 32 1.63 12.54 -14.38
C ARG A 32 1.71 12.98 -12.92
N GLN A 33 1.88 14.28 -12.67
CA GLN A 33 1.96 14.83 -11.32
C GLN A 33 0.63 14.71 -10.56
N ASP A 34 -0.49 15.00 -11.21
CA ASP A 34 -1.82 14.86 -10.63
C ASP A 34 -2.14 13.40 -10.25
N ILE A 35 -1.72 12.43 -11.09
CA ILE A 35 -1.87 11.00 -10.78
C ILE A 35 -0.93 10.58 -9.65
N LEU A 36 0.34 11.02 -9.65
CA LEU A 36 1.28 10.73 -8.55
C LEU A 36 0.74 11.25 -7.20
N PHE A 37 0.22 12.47 -7.18
CA PHE A 37 -0.39 13.05 -6.00
C PHE A 37 -1.63 12.27 -5.55
N SER A 38 -2.49 11.89 -6.50
CA SER A 38 -3.69 11.09 -6.22
C SER A 38 -3.34 9.71 -5.67
N ALA A 39 -2.36 9.03 -6.26
CA ALA A 39 -1.87 7.73 -5.79
C ALA A 39 -1.27 7.82 -4.38
N LYS A 40 -0.46 8.85 -4.10
CA LYS A 40 0.09 9.12 -2.76
C LYS A 40 -1.04 9.30 -1.74
N THR A 41 -2.01 10.16 -2.06
CA THR A 41 -3.13 10.46 -1.17
C THR A 41 -3.98 9.22 -0.92
N GLY A 42 -4.25 8.43 -1.97
CA GLY A 42 -4.97 7.17 -1.88
C GLY A 42 -4.26 6.15 -0.99
N LEU A 43 -2.95 5.97 -1.17
CA LEU A 43 -2.14 5.06 -0.35
C LEU A 43 -2.13 5.47 1.12
N LEU A 44 -1.96 6.77 1.42
CA LEU A 44 -2.01 7.27 2.80
C LEU A 44 -3.39 7.08 3.45
N ALA A 45 -4.46 7.32 2.69
CA ALA A 45 -5.83 7.11 3.17
C ALA A 45 -6.11 5.62 3.45
N HIS A 46 -5.62 4.75 2.57
CA HIS A 46 -5.71 3.30 2.72
C HIS A 46 -5.01 2.81 4.00
N VAL A 47 -3.73 3.14 4.18
CA VAL A 47 -2.97 2.74 5.39
C VAL A 47 -3.64 3.26 6.67
N LYS A 48 -4.10 4.52 6.65
CA LYS A 48 -4.82 5.11 7.80
C LYS A 48 -6.10 4.33 8.14
N LYS A 49 -6.78 3.79 7.14
CA LYS A 49 -8.00 2.99 7.34
C LYS A 49 -7.69 1.64 7.98
N GLU A 50 -6.61 1.00 7.57
CA GLU A 50 -6.14 -0.24 8.17
C GLU A 50 -5.72 -0.03 9.62
N ASP A 51 -4.96 1.04 9.91
CA ASP A 51 -4.53 1.40 11.26
C ASP A 51 -5.71 1.70 12.19
N ALA A 52 -6.78 2.29 11.66
CA ALA A 52 -7.96 2.65 12.45
C ALA A 52 -8.92 1.47 12.68
N ASN A 53 -9.03 0.53 11.74
CA ASN A 53 -10.12 -0.46 11.75
C ASN A 53 -9.67 -1.92 11.71
N LEU A 54 -8.58 -2.23 11.00
CA LEU A 54 -8.11 -3.60 10.76
C LEU A 54 -7.13 -4.03 11.85
N TYR A 55 -6.01 -3.31 11.98
CA TYR A 55 -4.94 -3.67 12.91
C TYR A 55 -5.37 -3.66 14.38
N PRO A 56 -6.24 -2.76 14.88
CA PRO A 56 -6.66 -2.80 16.29
C PRO A 56 -7.38 -4.09 16.67
N ALA A 57 -8.24 -4.61 15.78
CA ALA A 57 -8.95 -5.85 16.02
C ALA A 57 -8.00 -7.06 16.00
N LEU A 58 -7.09 -7.11 15.02
CA LEU A 58 -6.07 -8.17 14.92
C LEU A 58 -5.14 -8.17 16.14
N LYS A 59 -4.67 -7.00 16.56
CA LYS A 59 -3.83 -6.84 17.76
C LYS A 59 -4.53 -7.36 19.00
N LYS A 60 -5.83 -7.04 19.17
CA LYS A 60 -6.64 -7.54 20.28
C LYS A 60 -6.80 -9.06 20.25
N ALA A 61 -7.01 -9.65 19.07
CA ALA A 61 -7.07 -11.11 18.93
C ALA A 61 -5.71 -11.77 19.24
N ALA A 62 -4.61 -11.14 18.82
CA ALA A 62 -3.25 -11.62 19.02
C ALA A 62 -2.80 -11.65 20.50
N GLU A 63 -3.47 -10.92 21.40
CA GLU A 63 -3.21 -11.00 22.85
C GLU A 63 -3.37 -12.43 23.40
N LYS A 64 -4.16 -13.28 22.72
CA LYS A 64 -4.43 -14.67 23.09
C LYS A 64 -3.93 -15.68 22.06
N ASP A 65 -3.30 -15.23 20.99
CA ASP A 65 -2.84 -16.06 19.88
C ASP A 65 -1.41 -15.65 19.50
N GLU A 66 -0.44 -16.44 19.98
CA GLU A 66 0.98 -16.20 19.74
C GLU A 66 1.36 -16.30 18.26
N SER A 67 0.70 -17.19 17.49
CA SER A 67 0.94 -17.33 16.06
C SER A 67 0.48 -16.08 15.32
N LEU A 68 -0.71 -15.56 15.66
CA LEU A 68 -1.21 -14.31 15.10
C LEU A 68 -0.31 -13.13 15.48
N ARG A 69 0.20 -13.09 16.72
CA ARG A 69 1.15 -12.05 17.15
C ARG A 69 2.43 -12.06 16.30
N MET A 70 3.06 -13.23 16.13
CA MET A 70 4.25 -13.36 15.29
C MET A 70 3.99 -12.96 13.84
N MET A 71 2.83 -13.33 13.30
CA MET A 71 2.41 -12.88 11.97
C MET A 71 2.35 -11.35 11.91
N LEU A 72 1.68 -10.69 12.87
CA LEU A 72 1.57 -9.22 12.88
C LEU A 72 2.92 -8.53 12.99
N ASP A 73 3.87 -9.08 13.75
CA ASP A 73 5.24 -8.56 13.83
C ASP A 73 5.97 -8.66 12.47
N MET A 74 5.78 -9.76 11.73
CA MET A 74 6.31 -9.88 10.37
C MET A 74 5.69 -8.85 9.42
N PHE A 75 4.37 -8.65 9.48
CA PHE A 75 3.69 -7.63 8.69
C PHE A 75 4.17 -6.22 9.03
N ALA A 76 4.41 -5.90 10.31
CA ALA A 76 4.92 -4.59 10.70
C ALA A 76 6.32 -4.30 10.11
N ASN A 77 7.19 -5.30 10.02
CA ASN A 77 8.50 -5.16 9.38
C ASN A 77 8.39 -4.94 7.86
N ASP A 78 7.48 -5.68 7.21
CA ASP A 78 7.15 -5.47 5.79
C ASP A 78 6.61 -4.04 5.56
N MET A 79 5.71 -3.55 6.43
CA MET A 79 5.16 -2.21 6.35
C MET A 79 6.26 -1.14 6.39
N ASN A 80 7.22 -1.25 7.31
CA ASN A 80 8.29 -0.26 7.40
C ASN A 80 9.09 -0.18 6.08
N THR A 81 9.42 -1.33 5.49
CA THR A 81 10.16 -1.39 4.21
C THR A 81 9.38 -0.70 3.09
N ILE A 82 8.08 -0.99 3.00
CA ILE A 82 7.24 -0.49 1.91
C ILE A 82 6.92 1.00 2.10
N SER A 83 6.65 1.43 3.33
CA SER A 83 6.44 2.84 3.66
C SER A 83 7.67 3.67 3.34
N MET A 84 8.89 3.19 3.64
CA MET A 84 10.13 3.87 3.26
C MET A 84 10.28 3.98 1.74
N ALA A 85 10.02 2.90 0.99
CA ALA A 85 10.10 2.91 -0.46
C ALA A 85 9.05 3.87 -1.09
N ALA A 86 7.81 3.82 -0.61
CA ALA A 86 6.74 4.69 -1.09
C ALA A 86 7.02 6.16 -0.76
N PHE A 87 7.46 6.47 0.46
CA PHE A 87 7.82 7.83 0.85
C PHE A 87 8.98 8.36 -0.02
N GLY A 88 10.06 7.59 -0.17
CA GLY A 88 11.20 7.98 -1.01
C GLY A 88 10.81 8.20 -2.47
N PHE A 89 9.97 7.33 -3.04
CA PHE A 89 9.46 7.49 -4.39
C PHE A 89 8.63 8.77 -4.54
N PHE A 90 7.61 8.96 -3.72
CA PHE A 90 6.74 10.14 -3.85
C PHE A 90 7.46 11.45 -3.53
N ASP A 91 8.37 11.46 -2.55
CA ASP A 91 9.20 12.63 -2.23
C ASP A 91 10.08 13.01 -3.42
N LYS A 92 10.76 12.01 -4.02
CA LYS A 92 11.60 12.21 -5.21
C LYS A 92 10.81 12.74 -6.39
N TYR A 93 9.64 12.17 -6.71
CA TYR A 93 8.97 12.39 -8.01
C TYR A 93 7.78 13.36 -8.02
N SER A 94 7.31 13.83 -6.85
CA SER A 94 6.13 14.72 -6.75
C SER A 94 6.38 16.19 -7.08
N GLN A 95 7.63 16.61 -7.30
CA GLN A 95 7.99 18.02 -7.54
C GLN A 95 8.35 18.33 -8.99
N GLY A 96 8.04 17.44 -9.94
CA GLY A 96 8.09 17.73 -11.38
C GLY A 96 9.47 17.69 -12.06
N ASN A 97 10.58 17.71 -11.33
CA ASN A 97 11.93 17.86 -11.92
C ASN A 97 12.93 16.76 -11.53
N SER A 98 12.44 15.53 -11.45
CA SER A 98 12.96 14.52 -10.53
C SER A 98 13.90 13.46 -11.12
N GLY A 99 14.53 13.77 -12.25
CA GLY A 99 15.61 12.95 -12.83
C GLY A 99 15.28 12.33 -14.19
N LEU A 100 16.13 11.38 -14.60
CA LEU A 100 16.02 10.69 -15.88
C LEU A 100 14.82 9.74 -15.88
N GLU A 101 14.16 9.57 -17.04
CA GLU A 101 12.99 8.68 -17.17
C GLU A 101 13.30 7.23 -16.82
N LEU A 102 14.54 6.79 -17.10
CA LEU A 102 14.98 5.45 -16.74
C LEU A 102 14.96 5.23 -15.22
N ASP A 103 15.43 6.22 -14.45
CA ASP A 103 15.42 6.15 -12.99
C ASP A 103 13.99 6.11 -12.46
N PHE A 104 13.11 6.94 -13.04
CA PHE A 104 11.67 6.93 -12.71
C PHE A 104 11.05 5.55 -12.95
N ALA A 105 11.28 4.95 -14.12
CA ALA A 105 10.74 3.64 -14.47
C ALA A 105 11.24 2.54 -13.53
N VAL A 106 12.54 2.56 -13.19
CA VAL A 106 13.15 1.60 -12.26
C VAL A 106 12.55 1.74 -10.86
N ASP A 107 12.45 2.96 -10.34
CA ASP A 107 11.93 3.19 -8.99
C ASP A 107 10.41 2.94 -8.91
N LEU A 108 9.65 3.25 -9.95
CA LEU A 108 8.22 2.92 -10.05
C LEU A 108 8.01 1.40 -10.09
N GLY A 109 8.80 0.68 -10.88
CA GLY A 109 8.73 -0.79 -10.94
C GLY A 109 9.04 -1.44 -9.60
N ARG A 110 10.02 -0.93 -8.86
CA ARG A 110 10.32 -1.37 -7.49
C ARG A 110 9.16 -1.11 -6.54
N LEU A 111 8.57 0.08 -6.57
CA LEU A 111 7.42 0.42 -5.73
C LEU A 111 6.22 -0.47 -6.05
N LEU A 112 5.89 -0.67 -7.32
CA LEU A 112 4.81 -1.54 -7.76
C LEU A 112 5.00 -2.97 -7.26
N GLY A 113 6.19 -3.55 -7.45
CA GLY A 113 6.48 -4.91 -6.98
C GLY A 113 6.33 -5.07 -5.46
N LEU A 114 6.77 -4.06 -4.69
CA LEU A 114 6.60 -4.03 -3.23
C LEU A 114 5.13 -3.93 -2.82
N LEU A 115 4.36 -3.04 -3.47
CA LEU A 115 2.93 -2.88 -3.21
C LEU A 115 2.13 -4.14 -3.57
N GLU A 116 2.41 -4.75 -4.72
CA GLU A 116 1.74 -5.99 -5.13
C GLU A 116 2.02 -7.15 -4.17
N LEU A 117 3.27 -7.27 -3.68
CA LEU A 117 3.61 -8.27 -2.68
C LEU A 117 2.84 -8.06 -1.37
N ARG A 118 2.73 -6.80 -0.91
CA ARG A 118 1.94 -6.44 0.27
C ARG A 118 0.47 -6.76 0.09
N ILE A 119 -0.12 -6.30 -1.01
CA ILE A 119 -1.53 -6.55 -1.34
C ILE A 119 -1.83 -8.05 -1.33
N ARG A 120 -0.96 -8.87 -1.93
CA ARG A 120 -1.10 -10.33 -1.91
C ARG A 120 -1.03 -10.91 -0.50
N LYS A 121 -0.12 -10.44 0.34
CA LYS A 121 -0.01 -10.88 1.74
C LYS A 121 -1.25 -10.45 2.54
N GLU A 122 -1.71 -9.23 2.37
CA GLU A 122 -2.90 -8.71 3.05
C GLU A 122 -4.14 -9.52 2.65
N GLU A 123 -4.39 -9.68 1.36
CA GLU A 123 -5.60 -10.34 0.88
C GLU A 123 -5.64 -11.84 1.12
N ASN A 124 -4.49 -12.52 1.08
CA ASN A 124 -4.43 -13.99 1.19
C ASN A 124 -4.03 -14.50 2.58
N ILE A 125 -3.55 -13.63 3.47
CA ILE A 125 -3.09 -14.03 4.81
C ILE A 125 -3.77 -13.16 5.87
N LEU A 126 -3.57 -11.84 5.85
CA LEU A 126 -4.04 -10.96 6.91
C LEU A 126 -5.57 -10.86 6.99
N TYR A 127 -6.23 -10.69 5.84
CA TYR A 127 -7.68 -10.58 5.74
C TYR A 127 -8.39 -11.87 6.17
N PRO A 128 -7.96 -13.07 5.74
CA PRO A 128 -8.47 -14.32 6.31
C PRO A 128 -8.36 -14.42 7.83
N GLU A 129 -7.25 -13.98 8.45
CA GLU A 129 -7.16 -13.96 9.91
C GLU A 129 -8.15 -12.97 10.54
N TYR A 130 -8.32 -11.80 9.93
CA TYR A 130 -9.31 -10.82 10.39
C TYR A 130 -10.75 -11.36 10.31
N GLU A 131 -11.09 -12.13 9.27
CA GLU A 131 -12.41 -12.76 9.12
C GLU A 131 -12.70 -13.82 10.19
N LYS A 132 -11.67 -14.47 10.73
CA LYS A 132 -11.82 -15.44 11.83
C LYS A 132 -12.17 -14.78 13.16
N ILE A 133 -11.90 -13.49 13.31
CA ILE A 133 -12.25 -12.75 14.52
C ILE A 133 -13.76 -12.67 14.58
N LYS A 134 -14.38 -13.54 15.40
CA LYS A 134 -15.81 -13.43 15.69
C LYS A 134 -16.03 -12.18 16.55
N VAL A 135 -16.76 -11.21 16.00
CA VAL A 135 -17.36 -10.12 16.78
C VAL A 135 -18.74 -10.58 17.24
#